data_AF-A0A929ZU25-F1
#
_entry.id   AF-A0A929ZU25-F1
#
_cell.length_a   1.000
_cell.length_b   1.000
_cell.length_c   1.000
_cell.angle_alpha   90.00
_cell.angle_beta   90.00
_cell.angle_gamma   90.00
#
_symmetry.space_group_name_H-M   'P 1'
#
loop_
_entity.id
_entity.type
_entity.pdbx_description
1 polymer ?
#
loop_
_entity_poly.entity_id
_entity_poly.type
_entity_poly.pdbx_seq_one_letter_code
_entity_poly.pdbx_strand_id
1 'polypeptide(L)'
;VVYVSHPVDVRYQSMNIYIPVEYYEGKNIRKYNADTAPIFLTNDVGRYMSSQAGAPIKDRRTGKDNAILVALSKGYVVASPGARGRKLTNDKAQYIGKAPAAIVDLKAAVRYLRFNDKIMPGNAEKIISNGTSAGGALSALLGASGNQKIYHSYLNELGAAAARDDIFAVSAYCPITNLDNADAAYEWQYGHVKDYKVINLVHPGYIEIFTETLTEEQIAVQPKLAAMFPKYVNSLKLKDENGKTLTLNDKGEGTFKEYVKKFVINSANKAISEGNDLSKYSWLEFKNKKVVGLDFKTYSKEYLSRSKSAPAFDALDLSAGENNLFGDLTVDNKHFTKFSFDNNTAKFFITEYPVEGGARTYEYTKAQMADADIVKMMNPMNFVKNTSTQNWRIRHGAKDADTSLAISTILATTLRNHKKAVDFAMPWDIVHRGDYDLEELFEWMDKISTK
;
A
#
# COMPACT_ATOMS: atom_id res chain seq x y z
N VAL A 1 -11.72 20.90 -5.78
CA VAL A 1 -12.76 20.88 -4.71
C VAL A 1 -12.08 20.67 -3.37
N VAL A 2 -12.30 21.52 -2.37
CA VAL A 2 -11.89 21.26 -0.98
C VAL A 2 -12.94 20.34 -0.36
N TYR A 3 -12.54 19.16 0.13
CA TYR A 3 -13.49 18.10 0.49
C TYR A 3 -13.84 18.03 1.99
N VAL A 4 -13.38 19.01 2.78
CA VAL A 4 -13.65 19.19 4.21
C VAL A 4 -13.90 20.67 4.51
N SER A 5 -14.68 21.00 5.54
CA SER A 5 -14.96 22.42 5.88
C SER A 5 -13.87 23.10 6.70
N HIS A 6 -13.01 22.33 7.39
CA HIS A 6 -11.89 22.84 8.19
C HIS A 6 -10.57 22.19 7.73
N PRO A 7 -10.10 22.49 6.50
CA PRO A 7 -8.82 21.96 6.04
C PRO A 7 -7.67 22.57 6.86
N VAL A 8 -6.77 21.72 7.35
CA VAL A 8 -5.48 22.14 7.93
C VAL A 8 -4.43 22.42 6.85
N ASP A 9 -4.61 21.88 5.64
CA ASP A 9 -3.84 22.22 4.45
C ASP A 9 -4.70 22.05 3.18
N VAL A 10 -5.12 23.17 2.58
CA VAL A 10 -6.01 23.17 1.40
C VAL A 10 -5.35 22.51 0.18
N ARG A 11 -4.02 22.60 0.04
CA ARG A 11 -3.29 22.07 -1.12
C ARG A 11 -3.39 20.55 -1.18
N TYR A 12 -3.31 19.89 -0.02
CA TYR A 12 -3.41 18.43 0.09
C TYR A 12 -4.82 17.96 0.46
N GLN A 13 -5.67 18.82 1.01
CA GLN A 13 -7.08 18.50 1.31
C GLN A 13 -8.06 19.00 0.24
N SER A 14 -7.63 18.81 -1.02
CA SER A 14 -8.43 19.07 -2.22
C SER A 14 -8.48 17.84 -3.12
N MET A 15 -9.55 17.68 -3.88
CA MET A 15 -9.69 16.68 -4.94
C MET A 15 -10.03 17.31 -6.28
N ASN A 16 -9.63 16.64 -7.35
CA ASN A 16 -10.12 16.87 -8.69
C ASN A 16 -11.16 15.80 -9.04
N ILE A 17 -12.24 16.21 -9.71
CA ILE A 17 -13.27 15.32 -10.24
C ILE A 17 -13.32 15.53 -11.74
N TYR A 18 -13.14 14.45 -12.50
CA TYR A 18 -13.16 14.44 -13.95
C TYR A 18 -14.34 13.59 -14.42
N ILE A 19 -15.16 14.18 -15.29
CA ILE A 19 -16.40 13.59 -15.78
C ILE A 19 -16.33 13.60 -17.31
N PRO A 20 -16.62 12.47 -17.99
CA PRO A 20 -16.75 12.45 -19.44
C PRO A 20 -17.82 13.44 -19.95
N VAL A 21 -17.49 14.23 -20.97
CA VAL A 21 -18.35 15.31 -21.47
C VAL A 21 -19.69 14.78 -21.98
N GLU A 22 -19.69 13.57 -22.53
CA GLU A 22 -20.84 12.82 -23.02
C GLU A 22 -21.97 12.72 -21.98
N TYR A 23 -21.65 12.70 -20.68
CA TYR A 23 -22.64 12.59 -19.61
C TYR A 23 -23.47 13.86 -19.42
N TYR A 24 -22.93 15.03 -19.78
CA TYR A 24 -23.70 16.28 -19.80
C TYR A 24 -24.58 16.40 -21.06
N GLU A 25 -24.32 15.58 -22.07
CA GLU A 25 -25.09 15.52 -23.32
C GLU A 25 -26.13 14.39 -23.34
N GLY A 26 -26.29 13.67 -22.21
CA GLY A 26 -27.18 12.51 -22.11
C GLY A 26 -26.72 11.30 -22.92
N LYS A 27 -25.44 11.23 -23.30
CA LYS A 27 -24.86 10.13 -24.09
C LYS A 27 -24.25 9.06 -23.18
N ASN A 28 -24.16 7.85 -23.72
CA ASN A 28 -23.50 6.73 -23.09
C ASN A 28 -22.06 6.58 -23.59
N ILE A 29 -21.16 6.14 -22.71
CA ILE A 29 -19.84 5.63 -23.11
C ILE A 29 -19.80 4.15 -22.76
N ARG A 30 -19.65 3.31 -23.78
CA ARG A 30 -19.76 1.85 -23.66
C ARG A 30 -21.09 1.48 -22.99
N LYS A 31 -21.06 1.03 -21.74
CA LYS A 31 -22.23 0.56 -20.98
C LYS A 31 -22.67 1.53 -19.86
N TYR A 32 -22.00 2.67 -19.73
CA TYR A 32 -22.23 3.63 -18.64
C TYR A 32 -22.83 4.94 -19.16
N ASN A 33 -23.60 5.57 -18.29
CA ASN A 33 -24.15 6.91 -18.44
C ASN A 33 -23.90 7.72 -17.15
N ALA A 34 -24.42 8.95 -17.09
CA ALA A 34 -24.25 9.85 -15.97
C ALA A 34 -24.63 9.23 -14.60
N ASP A 35 -25.66 8.38 -14.53
CA ASP A 35 -26.16 7.83 -13.26
C ASP A 35 -25.52 6.49 -12.86
N THR A 36 -24.90 5.80 -13.82
CA THR A 36 -24.46 4.40 -13.66
C THR A 36 -22.95 4.22 -13.67
N ALA A 37 -22.20 5.22 -14.15
CA ALA A 37 -20.75 5.19 -14.24
C ALA A 37 -20.11 4.98 -12.86
N PRO A 38 -19.26 3.96 -12.67
CA PRO A 38 -18.48 3.83 -11.45
C PRO A 38 -17.54 5.02 -11.26
N ILE A 39 -17.27 5.37 -9.99
CA ILE A 39 -16.30 6.39 -9.63
C ILE A 39 -14.95 5.71 -9.35
N PHE A 40 -14.00 5.90 -10.25
CA PHE A 40 -12.61 5.48 -10.05
C PHE A 40 -11.90 6.49 -9.14
N LEU A 41 -11.65 6.09 -7.89
CA LEU A 41 -10.98 6.92 -6.88
C LEU A 41 -9.50 6.58 -6.82
N THR A 42 -8.64 7.38 -7.45
CA THR A 42 -7.20 7.11 -7.52
C THR A 42 -6.40 8.09 -6.67
N ASN A 43 -5.43 7.58 -5.90
CA ASN A 43 -4.56 8.38 -5.05
C ASN A 43 -3.07 8.20 -5.44
N ASP A 44 -2.32 9.30 -5.38
CA ASP A 44 -0.91 9.35 -5.77
C ASP A 44 0.04 9.29 -4.55
N VAL A 45 -0.44 8.78 -3.40
CA VAL A 45 0.39 8.67 -2.20
C VAL A 45 1.50 7.64 -2.42
N GLY A 46 2.75 8.07 -2.30
CA GLY A 46 3.93 7.20 -2.32
C GLY A 46 4.77 7.38 -1.06
N ARG A 47 5.30 6.28 -0.50
CA ARG A 47 6.14 6.31 0.72
C ARG A 47 5.50 7.05 1.92
N TYR A 48 4.17 7.07 1.96
CA TYR A 48 3.35 7.86 2.90
C TYR A 48 3.62 9.38 2.90
N MET A 49 4.16 9.92 1.81
CA MET A 49 4.34 11.36 1.59
C MET A 49 3.05 12.03 1.13
N SER A 50 2.94 13.34 1.34
CA SER A 50 1.79 14.10 0.84
C SER A 50 1.69 14.02 -0.68
N SER A 51 0.47 13.86 -1.19
CA SER A 51 0.19 13.86 -2.62
C SER A 51 -0.88 14.89 -2.94
N GLN A 52 -0.69 15.67 -4.00
CA GLN A 52 -1.74 16.55 -4.50
C GLN A 52 -2.79 15.75 -5.28
N ALA A 53 -3.93 16.38 -5.55
CA ALA A 53 -4.91 15.82 -6.48
C ALA A 53 -4.28 15.58 -7.85
N GLY A 54 -4.48 14.37 -8.40
CA GLY A 54 -3.96 13.98 -9.70
C GLY A 54 -4.67 14.68 -10.86
N ALA A 55 -4.06 14.59 -12.04
CA ALA A 55 -4.58 15.20 -13.27
C ALA A 55 -4.48 14.23 -14.47
N PRO A 56 -5.37 14.35 -15.47
CA PRO A 56 -5.29 13.57 -16.72
C PRO A 56 -4.07 14.04 -17.52
N ILE A 57 -3.01 13.25 -17.50
CA ILE A 57 -1.76 13.58 -18.18
C ILE A 57 -1.18 12.37 -18.89
N LYS A 58 -0.43 12.62 -19.97
CA LYS A 58 0.50 11.63 -20.50
C LYS A 58 1.72 11.57 -19.60
N ASP A 59 2.05 10.37 -19.15
CA ASP A 59 3.25 10.12 -18.37
C ASP A 59 4.47 10.56 -19.18
N ARG A 60 5.24 11.51 -18.65
CA ARG A 60 6.35 12.14 -19.38
C ARG A 60 7.50 11.18 -19.67
N ARG A 61 7.62 10.07 -18.93
CA ARG A 61 8.72 9.10 -19.07
C ARG A 61 8.42 8.05 -20.13
N THR A 62 7.16 7.64 -20.22
CA THR A 62 6.70 6.54 -21.09
C THR A 62 5.90 7.01 -22.29
N GLY A 63 5.41 8.26 -22.28
CA GLY A 63 4.50 8.81 -23.28
C GLY A 63 3.09 8.23 -23.24
N LYS A 64 2.80 7.33 -22.30
CA LYS A 64 1.51 6.64 -22.18
C LYS A 64 0.50 7.46 -21.39
N ASP A 65 -0.77 7.28 -21.69
CA ASP A 65 -1.87 7.86 -20.91
C ASP A 65 -1.85 7.31 -19.48
N ASN A 66 -1.98 8.18 -18.47
CA ASN A 66 -2.09 7.73 -17.09
C ASN A 66 -3.47 7.09 -16.80
N ALA A 67 -3.60 6.45 -15.64
CA ALA A 67 -4.83 5.75 -15.25
C ALA A 67 -6.08 6.64 -15.31
N ILE A 68 -5.96 7.95 -15.01
CA ILE A 68 -7.06 8.92 -15.09
C ILE A 68 -7.56 9.04 -16.53
N LEU A 69 -6.67 9.26 -17.50
CA LEU A 69 -7.04 9.36 -18.92
C LEU A 69 -7.68 8.07 -19.44
N VAL A 70 -7.11 6.91 -19.10
CA VAL A 70 -7.64 5.61 -19.53
C VAL A 70 -8.99 5.30 -18.86
N ALA A 71 -9.20 5.71 -17.62
CA ALA A 71 -10.48 5.55 -16.94
C ALA A 71 -11.57 6.40 -17.62
N LEU A 72 -11.27 7.68 -17.90
CA LEU A 72 -12.20 8.59 -18.58
C LEU A 72 -12.61 8.05 -19.96
N SER A 73 -11.65 7.55 -20.75
CA SER A 73 -11.93 6.99 -22.09
C SER A 73 -12.77 5.71 -22.05
N LYS A 74 -12.85 5.03 -20.90
CA LYS A 74 -13.70 3.85 -20.70
C LYS A 74 -15.08 4.17 -20.09
N GLY A 75 -15.39 5.43 -19.83
CA GLY A 75 -16.67 5.86 -19.26
C GLY A 75 -16.73 5.77 -17.74
N TYR A 76 -15.61 5.93 -17.05
CA TYR A 76 -15.61 6.10 -15.60
C TYR A 76 -15.58 7.59 -15.25
N VAL A 77 -16.27 7.95 -14.17
CA VAL A 77 -16.00 9.22 -13.49
C VAL A 77 -14.75 9.01 -12.64
N VAL A 78 -13.84 9.99 -12.63
CA VAL A 78 -12.60 9.89 -11.85
C VAL A 78 -12.60 10.91 -10.74
N ALA A 79 -12.40 10.45 -9.51
CA ALA A 79 -12.09 11.30 -8.37
C ALA A 79 -10.62 11.09 -7.98
N SER A 80 -9.83 12.15 -7.98
CA SER A 80 -8.44 12.08 -7.53
C SER A 80 -8.21 13.03 -6.36
N PRO A 81 -8.34 12.54 -5.12
CA PRO A 81 -8.05 13.33 -3.94
C PRO A 81 -6.55 13.46 -3.70
N GLY A 82 -6.13 14.65 -3.28
CA GLY A 82 -4.91 14.79 -2.52
C GLY A 82 -5.06 14.23 -1.11
N ALA A 83 -3.93 13.97 -0.47
CA ALA A 83 -3.86 13.56 0.92
C ALA A 83 -2.59 14.13 1.57
N ARG A 84 -2.69 14.46 2.85
CA ARG A 84 -1.54 14.82 3.68
C ARG A 84 -0.64 13.59 3.87
N GLY A 85 0.62 13.83 4.24
CA GLY A 85 1.56 12.75 4.50
C GLY A 85 2.69 13.16 5.44
N ARG A 86 3.52 12.18 5.76
CA ARG A 86 4.36 12.12 6.97
C ARG A 86 5.35 13.27 7.21
N LYS A 87 5.68 14.06 6.17
CA LYS A 87 6.59 15.22 6.26
C LYS A 87 5.88 16.57 6.27
N LEU A 88 4.55 16.60 6.14
CA LEU A 88 3.81 17.85 6.07
C LEU A 88 3.84 18.58 7.40
N THR A 89 4.20 19.86 7.36
CA THR A 89 4.20 20.76 8.51
C THR A 89 3.34 21.99 8.24
N ASN A 90 2.81 22.61 9.30
CA ASN A 90 2.10 23.89 9.21
C ASN A 90 3.04 25.10 9.41
N ASP A 91 2.52 26.33 9.51
CA ASP A 91 3.36 27.53 9.72
C ASP A 91 3.98 27.61 11.12
N LYS A 92 3.44 26.86 12.08
CA LYS A 92 4.03 26.61 13.41
C LYS A 92 4.96 25.39 13.42
N ALA A 93 5.27 24.92 12.20
CA ALA A 93 5.74 23.63 11.74
C ALA A 93 5.64 22.42 12.71
N GLN A 94 4.43 22.29 13.24
CA GLN A 94 3.91 21.05 13.78
C GLN A 94 3.66 20.06 12.64
N TYR A 95 3.85 18.77 12.88
CA TYR A 95 3.64 17.74 11.86
C TYR A 95 2.16 17.38 11.70
N ILE A 96 1.52 17.92 10.66
CA ILE A 96 0.07 17.81 10.44
C ILE A 96 -0.34 16.69 9.47
N GLY A 97 0.62 15.87 9.03
CA GLY A 97 0.41 14.78 8.08
C GLY A 97 0.85 13.39 8.55
N LYS A 98 1.20 13.23 9.83
CA LYS A 98 1.52 11.93 10.45
C LYS A 98 0.30 11.00 10.46
N ALA A 99 0.51 9.71 10.71
CA ALA A 99 -0.61 8.77 10.85
C ALA A 99 -1.62 9.26 11.92
N PRO A 100 -2.94 9.25 11.65
CA PRO A 100 -3.62 8.60 10.54
C PRO A 100 -4.07 9.58 9.42
N ALA A 101 -3.44 10.75 9.27
CA ALA A 101 -3.92 11.85 8.42
C ALA A 101 -4.28 11.43 6.98
N ALA A 102 -3.39 10.68 6.32
CA ALA A 102 -3.60 10.29 4.92
C ALA A 102 -4.87 9.43 4.72
N ILE A 103 -5.15 8.47 5.60
CA ILE A 103 -6.37 7.65 5.49
C ILE A 103 -7.61 8.45 5.88
N VAL A 104 -7.51 9.36 6.85
CA VAL A 104 -8.61 10.27 7.23
C VAL A 104 -8.99 11.17 6.06
N ASP A 105 -8.01 11.69 5.34
CA ASP A 105 -8.20 12.52 4.15
C ASP A 105 -8.93 11.75 3.03
N LEU A 106 -8.50 10.53 2.72
CA LEU A 106 -9.18 9.69 1.72
C LEU A 106 -10.59 9.30 2.14
N LYS A 107 -10.83 9.05 3.43
CA LYS A 107 -12.18 8.83 3.97
C LYS A 107 -13.06 10.06 3.80
N ALA A 108 -12.53 11.25 4.12
CA ALA A 108 -13.25 12.50 3.95
C ALA A 108 -13.60 12.76 2.47
N ALA A 109 -12.69 12.42 1.55
CA ALA A 109 -12.97 12.47 0.11
C ALA A 109 -14.12 11.54 -0.30
N VAL A 110 -14.16 10.30 0.20
CA VAL A 110 -15.30 9.38 -0.04
C VAL A 110 -16.61 9.95 0.51
N ARG A 111 -16.58 10.52 1.73
CA ARG A 111 -17.77 11.15 2.32
C ARG A 111 -18.27 12.32 1.48
N TYR A 112 -17.36 13.13 0.94
CA TYR A 112 -17.71 14.22 0.03
C TYR A 112 -18.42 13.71 -1.23
N LEU A 113 -17.86 12.69 -1.90
CA LEU A 113 -18.45 12.12 -3.11
C LEU A 113 -19.86 11.57 -2.84
N ARG A 114 -20.02 10.82 -1.74
CA ARG A 114 -21.32 10.24 -1.35
C ARG A 114 -22.34 11.29 -0.92
N PHE A 115 -21.91 12.35 -0.25
CA PHE A 115 -22.79 13.46 0.11
C PHE A 115 -23.35 14.17 -1.12
N ASN A 116 -22.56 14.25 -2.20
CA ASN A 116 -22.93 14.94 -3.44
C ASN A 116 -23.49 14.01 -4.52
N ASP A 117 -23.67 12.72 -4.26
CA ASP A 117 -24.06 11.68 -5.24
C ASP A 117 -25.25 12.10 -6.12
N LYS A 118 -26.27 12.75 -5.55
CA LYS A 118 -27.47 13.18 -6.27
C LYS A 118 -27.27 14.33 -7.27
N ILE A 119 -26.14 15.04 -7.18
CA ILE A 119 -25.89 16.26 -7.96
C ILE A 119 -24.61 16.18 -8.82
N MET A 120 -23.96 15.02 -8.86
CA MET A 120 -22.80 14.78 -9.70
C MET A 120 -23.02 13.54 -10.57
N PRO A 121 -22.62 13.56 -11.85
CA PRO A 121 -22.45 12.34 -12.62
C PRO A 121 -21.50 11.37 -11.92
N GLY A 122 -21.78 10.08 -12.07
CA GLY A 122 -21.11 8.99 -11.38
C GLY A 122 -21.95 8.44 -10.24
N ASN A 123 -21.78 7.15 -9.97
CA ASN A 123 -22.50 6.45 -8.92
C ASN A 123 -21.60 6.26 -7.70
N ALA A 124 -21.85 6.98 -6.62
CA ALA A 124 -21.08 6.91 -5.38
C ALA A 124 -21.29 5.60 -4.60
N GLU A 125 -22.26 4.76 -4.98
CA GLU A 125 -22.34 3.37 -4.52
C GLU A 125 -21.35 2.44 -5.24
N LYS A 126 -20.72 2.91 -6.32
CA LYS A 126 -19.71 2.20 -7.11
C LYS A 126 -18.36 2.92 -7.07
N ILE A 127 -17.94 3.38 -5.88
CA ILE A 127 -16.58 3.93 -5.68
C ILE A 127 -15.56 2.79 -5.65
N ILE A 128 -14.59 2.82 -6.56
CA ILE A 128 -13.51 1.84 -6.69
C ILE A 128 -12.19 2.53 -6.41
N SER A 129 -11.55 2.23 -5.27
CA SER A 129 -10.28 2.87 -4.91
C SER A 129 -9.11 2.24 -5.68
N ASN A 130 -8.10 3.04 -6.02
CA ASN A 130 -6.85 2.60 -6.64
C ASN A 130 -5.65 3.29 -6.01
N GLY A 131 -4.55 2.55 -5.91
CA GLY A 131 -3.27 3.11 -5.48
C GLY A 131 -2.13 2.10 -5.55
N THR A 132 -0.90 2.62 -5.50
CA THR A 132 0.34 1.85 -5.57
C THR A 132 1.16 2.05 -4.30
N SER A 133 1.88 1.03 -3.83
CA SER A 133 2.79 1.15 -2.69
C SER A 133 2.06 1.57 -1.40
N ALA A 134 2.47 2.66 -0.75
CA ALA A 134 1.74 3.29 0.34
C ALA A 134 0.31 3.72 -0.06
N GLY A 135 0.10 4.22 -1.28
CA GLY A 135 -1.23 4.50 -1.82
C GLY A 135 -2.06 3.24 -2.05
N GLY A 136 -1.40 2.11 -2.34
CA GLY A 136 -2.02 0.78 -2.38
C GLY A 136 -2.41 0.30 -0.98
N ALA A 137 -1.57 0.58 0.02
CA ALA A 137 -1.89 0.32 1.41
C ALA A 137 -3.10 1.14 1.88
N LEU A 138 -3.15 2.42 1.52
CA LEU A 138 -4.27 3.31 1.81
C LEU A 138 -5.55 2.92 1.06
N SER A 139 -5.46 2.48 -0.20
CA SER A 139 -6.59 1.92 -0.96
C SER A 139 -7.15 0.67 -0.25
N ALA A 140 -6.27 -0.26 0.15
CA ALA A 140 -6.67 -1.45 0.90
C ALA A 140 -7.28 -1.11 2.28
N LEU A 141 -6.69 -0.14 2.98
CA LEU A 141 -7.18 0.31 4.27
C LEU A 141 -8.52 1.03 4.17
N LEU A 142 -8.72 1.86 3.14
CA LEU A 142 -9.99 2.52 2.86
C LEU A 142 -11.10 1.49 2.69
N GLY A 143 -10.86 0.47 1.86
CA GLY A 143 -11.79 -0.65 1.70
C GLY A 143 -12.00 -1.44 2.99
N ALA A 144 -10.96 -1.72 3.76
CA ALA A 144 -11.05 -2.56 4.95
C ALA A 144 -11.80 -1.86 6.09
N SER A 145 -11.64 -0.55 6.20
CA SER A 145 -12.03 0.23 7.38
C SER A 145 -13.25 1.14 7.18
N GLY A 146 -14.08 0.89 6.16
CA GLY A 146 -15.30 1.66 5.92
C GLY A 146 -16.18 1.79 7.18
N ASN A 147 -16.60 3.02 7.49
CA ASN A 147 -17.47 3.39 8.63
C ASN A 147 -16.94 3.01 10.02
N GLN A 148 -15.63 2.81 10.16
CA GLN A 148 -15.02 2.48 11.46
C GLN A 148 -15.01 3.70 12.38
N LYS A 149 -15.60 3.55 13.57
CA LYS A 149 -15.75 4.63 14.56
C LYS A 149 -14.44 5.24 15.02
N ILE A 150 -13.35 4.48 14.96
CA ILE A 150 -12.02 4.90 15.41
C ILE A 150 -11.52 6.15 14.65
N TYR A 151 -12.04 6.42 13.45
CA TYR A 151 -11.70 7.61 12.65
C TYR A 151 -12.62 8.81 12.88
N HIS A 152 -13.71 8.67 13.63
CA HIS A 152 -14.76 9.70 13.70
C HIS A 152 -14.29 11.02 14.31
N SER A 153 -13.44 10.99 15.34
CA SER A 153 -12.90 12.22 15.94
C SER A 153 -12.13 13.04 14.90
N TYR A 154 -11.22 12.41 14.17
CA TYR A 154 -10.43 13.05 13.12
C TYR A 154 -11.30 13.60 11.97
N LEU A 155 -12.31 12.83 11.55
CA LEU A 155 -13.23 13.25 10.48
C LEU A 155 -14.10 14.43 10.91
N ASN A 156 -14.55 14.44 12.16
CA ASN A 156 -15.34 15.54 12.73
C ASN A 156 -14.48 16.80 12.91
N GLU A 157 -13.23 16.66 13.36
CA GLU A 157 -12.29 17.78 13.51
C GLU A 157 -12.08 18.51 12.18
N LEU A 158 -11.92 17.77 11.08
CA LEU A 158 -11.81 18.36 9.75
C LEU A 158 -13.14 18.90 9.21
N GLY A 159 -14.28 18.56 9.82
CA GLY A 159 -15.60 18.86 9.25
C GLY A 159 -15.84 18.12 7.93
N ALA A 160 -15.51 16.82 7.89
CA ALA A 160 -15.86 15.96 6.77
C ALA A 160 -17.38 15.84 6.62
N ALA A 161 -17.87 15.70 5.38
CA ALA A 161 -19.30 15.61 5.10
C ALA A 161 -19.97 14.47 5.91
N ALA A 162 -21.23 14.68 6.32
CA ALA A 162 -22.00 13.72 7.10
C ALA A 162 -22.54 12.57 6.22
N ALA A 163 -21.63 11.70 5.76
CA ALA A 163 -21.92 10.55 4.91
C ALA A 163 -21.07 9.34 5.32
N ARG A 164 -21.41 8.17 4.76
CA ARG A 164 -20.63 6.92 4.91
C ARG A 164 -19.30 7.01 4.16
N ASP A 165 -18.31 6.21 4.57
CA ASP A 165 -16.98 6.14 3.96
C ASP A 165 -16.54 4.72 3.54
N ASP A 166 -17.46 3.76 3.51
CA ASP A 166 -17.24 2.49 2.83
C ASP A 166 -17.28 2.65 1.30
N ILE A 167 -16.64 1.72 0.60
CA ILE A 167 -16.47 1.75 -0.86
C ILE A 167 -16.88 0.41 -1.49
N PHE A 168 -17.09 0.42 -2.81
CA PHE A 168 -17.58 -0.73 -3.55
C PHE A 168 -16.51 -1.79 -3.79
N ALA A 169 -15.31 -1.34 -4.17
CA ALA A 169 -14.21 -2.23 -4.50
C ALA A 169 -12.84 -1.57 -4.28
N VAL A 170 -11.81 -2.42 -4.17
CA VAL A 170 -10.41 -2.00 -4.02
C VAL A 170 -9.60 -2.56 -5.17
N SER A 171 -8.82 -1.69 -5.80
CA SER A 171 -7.63 -2.01 -6.56
C SER A 171 -6.40 -1.57 -5.75
N ALA A 172 -5.47 -2.48 -5.50
CA ALA A 172 -4.24 -2.20 -4.76
C ALA A 172 -3.02 -2.86 -5.42
N TYR A 173 -2.08 -2.03 -5.86
CA TYR A 173 -0.78 -2.45 -6.36
C TYR A 173 0.27 -2.38 -5.25
N CYS A 174 1.02 -3.48 -5.08
CA CYS A 174 2.08 -3.69 -4.09
C CYS A 174 1.81 -3.00 -2.74
N PRO A 175 0.67 -3.28 -2.08
CA PRO A 175 0.26 -2.54 -0.89
C PRO A 175 1.24 -2.74 0.28
N ILE A 176 1.90 -1.66 0.71
CA ILE A 176 2.85 -1.66 1.84
C ILE A 176 2.08 -1.56 3.17
N THR A 177 1.36 -2.63 3.49
CA THR A 177 0.46 -2.76 4.67
C THR A 177 1.11 -3.57 5.79
N ASN A 178 0.39 -3.71 6.91
CA ASN A 178 0.76 -4.62 8.00
C ASN A 178 2.18 -4.34 8.55
N LEU A 179 2.50 -3.04 8.67
CA LEU A 179 3.82 -2.51 8.99
C LEU A 179 4.37 -3.08 10.31
N ASP A 180 3.50 -3.24 11.31
CA ASP A 180 3.81 -3.80 12.63
C ASP A 180 4.23 -5.28 12.61
N ASN A 181 4.07 -5.97 11.48
CA ASN A 181 4.56 -7.34 11.26
C ASN A 181 5.45 -7.46 10.01
N ALA A 182 5.72 -6.33 9.33
CA ALA A 182 6.41 -6.33 8.05
C ALA A 182 7.90 -6.63 8.18
N ASP A 183 8.54 -6.22 9.28
CA ASP A 183 9.94 -6.55 9.57
C ASP A 183 10.16 -8.06 9.75
N ALA A 184 9.29 -8.72 10.51
CA ALA A 184 9.34 -10.16 10.70
C ALA A 184 9.12 -10.91 9.37
N ALA A 185 8.18 -10.44 8.54
CA ALA A 185 7.94 -11.00 7.21
C ALA A 185 9.14 -10.79 6.27
N TYR A 186 9.78 -9.61 6.34
CA TYR A 186 10.93 -9.28 5.52
C TYR A 186 12.12 -10.19 5.85
N GLU A 187 12.45 -10.35 7.13
CA GLU A 187 13.56 -11.23 7.53
C GLU A 187 13.23 -12.72 7.38
N TRP A 188 11.96 -13.12 7.42
CA TRP A 188 11.58 -14.49 7.03
C TRP A 188 11.95 -14.80 5.56
N GLN A 189 11.83 -13.81 4.67
CA GLN A 189 12.15 -13.98 3.24
C GLN A 189 13.62 -13.68 2.91
N TYR A 190 14.24 -12.70 3.56
CA TYR A 190 15.56 -12.16 3.22
C TYR A 190 16.64 -12.33 4.30
N GLY A 191 16.35 -13.00 5.42
CA GLY A 191 17.28 -13.13 6.54
C GLY A 191 18.59 -13.87 6.23
N HIS A 192 18.66 -14.55 5.08
CA HIS A 192 19.90 -15.16 4.55
C HIS A 192 20.70 -14.23 3.62
N VAL A 193 20.25 -13.00 3.41
CA VAL A 193 20.86 -12.01 2.53
C VAL A 193 21.33 -10.81 3.35
N LYS A 194 22.62 -10.50 3.23
CA LYS A 194 23.29 -9.40 3.96
C LYS A 194 23.55 -8.17 3.09
N ASP A 195 23.61 -8.34 1.79
CA ASP A 195 23.80 -7.24 0.85
C ASP A 195 22.44 -6.78 0.34
N TYR A 196 22.22 -5.47 0.27
CA TYR A 196 20.97 -4.90 -0.21
C TYR A 196 21.20 -3.77 -1.21
N LYS A 197 20.30 -3.67 -2.19
CA LYS A 197 20.35 -2.64 -3.22
C LYS A 197 19.71 -1.37 -2.70
N VAL A 198 20.50 -0.31 -2.65
CA VAL A 198 20.04 1.05 -2.34
C VAL A 198 19.74 1.76 -3.65
N ILE A 199 18.54 2.33 -3.74
CA ILE A 199 18.13 3.18 -4.86
C ILE A 199 18.15 4.63 -4.36
N ASN A 200 19.15 5.38 -4.79
CA ASN A 200 19.29 6.79 -4.48
C ASN A 200 18.77 7.64 -5.64
N LEU A 201 17.76 8.49 -5.37
CA LEU A 201 17.24 9.44 -6.34
C LEU A 201 17.98 10.78 -6.14
N VAL A 202 19.01 11.03 -6.96
CA VAL A 202 19.82 12.25 -6.84
C VAL A 202 19.03 13.47 -7.33
N HIS A 203 18.36 13.35 -8.48
CA HIS A 203 17.45 14.36 -9.02
C HIS A 203 16.42 13.71 -9.96
N PRO A 204 15.33 14.39 -10.35
CA PRO A 204 14.34 13.83 -11.27
C PRO A 204 15.00 13.32 -12.56
N GLY A 205 14.87 12.02 -12.82
CA GLY A 205 15.42 11.36 -14.02
C GLY A 205 16.81 10.72 -13.85
N TYR A 206 17.50 10.92 -12.72
CA TYR A 206 18.78 10.26 -12.44
C TYR A 206 18.70 9.44 -11.14
N ILE A 207 18.96 8.15 -11.27
CA ILE A 207 18.90 7.17 -10.19
C ILE A 207 20.25 6.47 -10.12
N GLU A 208 20.86 6.47 -8.94
CA GLU A 208 21.99 5.62 -8.62
C GLU A 208 21.49 4.35 -7.93
N ILE A 209 22.00 3.21 -8.38
CA ILE A 209 21.74 1.92 -7.75
C ILE A 209 23.09 1.38 -7.33
N PHE A 210 23.29 1.21 -6.03
CA PHE A 210 24.49 0.61 -5.48
C PHE A 210 24.12 -0.41 -4.40
N THR A 211 25.10 -1.21 -4.00
CA THR A 211 24.92 -2.26 -3.01
C THR A 211 25.59 -1.85 -1.71
N GLU A 212 24.86 -1.95 -0.61
CA GLU A 212 25.39 -1.84 0.74
C GLU A 212 25.31 -3.19 1.44
N THR A 213 26.12 -3.37 2.49
CA THR A 213 26.05 -4.53 3.37
C THR A 213 25.45 -4.10 4.71
N LEU A 214 24.55 -4.91 5.25
CA LEU A 214 23.99 -4.70 6.59
C LEU A 214 25.08 -4.57 7.65
N THR A 215 24.87 -3.68 8.62
CA THR A 215 25.78 -3.55 9.78
C THR A 215 25.74 -4.78 10.68
N GLU A 216 26.69 -4.92 11.61
CA GLU A 216 26.70 -6.02 12.57
C GLU A 216 25.42 -6.05 13.44
N GLU A 217 24.93 -4.89 13.86
CA GLU A 217 23.69 -4.77 14.62
C GLU A 217 22.48 -5.21 13.79
N GLN A 218 22.43 -4.80 12.52
CA GLN A 218 21.36 -5.18 11.59
C GLN A 218 21.39 -6.68 11.31
N ILE A 219 22.57 -7.27 11.11
CA ILE A 219 22.75 -8.73 10.95
C ILE A 219 22.29 -9.48 12.20
N ALA A 220 22.61 -8.97 13.39
CA ALA A 220 22.26 -9.61 14.67
C ALA A 220 20.75 -9.69 14.92
N VAL A 221 19.95 -8.77 14.35
CA VAL A 221 18.49 -8.79 14.51
C VAL A 221 17.76 -9.65 13.48
N GLN A 222 18.35 -9.96 12.33
CA GLN A 222 17.71 -10.76 11.26
C GLN A 222 17.10 -12.09 11.77
N PRO A 223 17.86 -12.98 12.45
CA PRO A 223 17.29 -14.26 12.89
C PRO A 223 16.22 -14.08 13.97
N LYS A 224 16.30 -13.02 14.78
CA LYS A 224 15.31 -12.74 15.84
C LYS A 224 13.98 -12.32 15.22
N LEU A 225 14.01 -11.42 14.24
CA LEU A 225 12.83 -10.98 13.50
C LEU A 225 12.20 -12.13 12.70
N ALA A 226 13.01 -12.90 11.97
CA ALA A 226 12.54 -14.06 11.21
C ALA A 226 11.81 -15.09 12.10
N ALA A 227 12.31 -15.33 13.32
CA ALA A 227 11.71 -16.26 14.28
C ALA A 227 10.35 -15.79 14.84
N MET A 228 10.03 -14.49 14.77
CA MET A 228 8.72 -13.97 15.19
C MET A 228 7.61 -14.26 14.18
N PHE A 229 7.96 -14.40 12.90
CA PHE A 229 6.99 -14.47 11.81
C PHE A 229 6.09 -15.74 11.83
N PRO A 230 6.59 -16.95 12.12
CA PRO A 230 5.75 -18.15 12.19
C PRO A 230 4.60 -18.02 13.18
N LYS A 231 4.85 -17.45 14.36
CA LYS A 231 3.82 -17.23 15.39
C LYS A 231 2.72 -16.30 14.87
N TYR A 232 3.10 -15.22 14.21
CA TYR A 232 2.15 -14.28 13.61
C TYR A 232 1.28 -14.99 12.55
N VAL A 233 1.88 -15.65 11.55
CA VAL A 233 1.13 -16.37 10.49
C VAL A 233 0.17 -17.39 11.07
N ASN A 234 0.62 -18.21 12.02
CA ASN A 234 -0.20 -19.25 12.62
C ASN A 234 -1.37 -18.67 13.43
N SER A 235 -1.20 -17.50 14.05
CA SER A 235 -2.26 -16.83 14.81
C SER A 235 -3.45 -16.38 13.94
N LEU A 236 -3.19 -16.11 12.64
CA LEU A 236 -4.21 -15.69 11.68
C LEU A 236 -5.13 -16.84 11.25
N LYS A 237 -4.76 -18.10 11.53
CA LYS A 237 -5.53 -19.32 11.19
C LYS A 237 -5.93 -19.37 9.71
N LEU A 238 -5.02 -18.97 8.83
CA LEU A 238 -5.25 -18.86 7.40
C LEU A 238 -5.55 -20.23 6.77
N LYS A 239 -6.41 -20.23 5.75
CA LYS A 239 -6.73 -21.40 4.92
C LYS A 239 -6.63 -21.04 3.45
N ASP A 240 -6.13 -21.96 2.64
CA ASP A 240 -6.17 -21.83 1.18
C ASP A 240 -7.59 -22.03 0.63
N GLU A 241 -7.73 -21.91 -0.70
CA GLU A 241 -8.99 -22.12 -1.43
C GLU A 241 -9.60 -23.52 -1.26
N ASN A 242 -8.80 -24.52 -0.88
CA ASN A 242 -9.25 -25.89 -0.64
C ASN A 242 -9.53 -26.17 0.85
N GLY A 243 -9.42 -25.15 1.71
CA GLY A 243 -9.63 -25.27 3.15
C GLY A 243 -8.42 -25.81 3.92
N LYS A 244 -7.27 -26.01 3.28
CA LYS A 244 -6.04 -26.47 3.93
C LYS A 244 -5.46 -25.36 4.79
N THR A 245 -5.16 -25.67 6.05
CA THR A 245 -4.54 -24.71 6.97
C THR A 245 -3.13 -24.34 6.50
N LEU A 246 -2.86 -23.03 6.50
CA LEU A 246 -1.58 -22.45 6.14
C LEU A 246 -0.79 -22.12 7.42
N THR A 247 0.29 -22.84 7.66
CA THR A 247 1.13 -22.69 8.84
C THR A 247 2.61 -22.64 8.49
N LEU A 248 3.41 -22.14 9.43
CA LEU A 248 4.86 -22.21 9.45
C LEU A 248 5.33 -22.87 10.74
N ASN A 249 6.39 -23.67 10.67
CA ASN A 249 7.11 -24.16 11.83
C ASN A 249 8.16 -23.14 12.31
N ASP A 250 8.89 -23.45 13.38
CA ASP A 250 9.90 -22.57 13.97
C ASP A 250 11.07 -22.23 13.04
N LYS A 251 11.26 -23.00 11.95
CA LYS A 251 12.25 -22.73 10.91
C LYS A 251 11.70 -21.86 9.77
N GLY A 252 10.45 -21.41 9.85
CA GLY A 252 9.79 -20.65 8.78
C GLY A 252 9.41 -21.51 7.57
N GLU A 253 9.34 -22.83 7.71
CA GLU A 253 8.94 -23.77 6.66
C GLU A 253 7.51 -24.25 6.91
N GLY A 254 6.75 -24.53 5.84
CA GLY A 254 5.40 -25.07 5.99
C GLY A 254 4.47 -24.76 4.83
N THR A 255 3.19 -25.06 5.02
CA THR A 255 2.17 -24.94 3.98
C THR A 255 1.95 -23.50 3.54
N PHE A 256 2.18 -22.51 4.42
CA PHE A 256 2.12 -21.10 4.04
C PHE A 256 3.24 -20.70 3.06
N LYS A 257 4.48 -21.17 3.27
CA LYS A 257 5.60 -20.90 2.34
C LYS A 257 5.33 -21.48 0.96
N GLU A 258 4.83 -22.71 0.90
CA GLU A 258 4.42 -23.35 -0.36
C GLU A 258 3.28 -22.58 -1.04
N TYR A 259 2.37 -21.99 -0.26
CA TYR A 259 1.31 -21.15 -0.79
C TYR A 259 1.83 -19.85 -1.41
N VAL A 260 2.82 -19.18 -0.78
CA VAL A 260 3.51 -18.02 -1.36
C VAL A 260 4.20 -18.41 -2.67
N LYS A 261 4.98 -19.52 -2.66
CA LYS A 261 5.66 -20.03 -3.86
C LYS A 261 4.69 -20.31 -5.01
N LYS A 262 3.49 -20.83 -4.72
CA LYS A 262 2.46 -21.11 -5.73
C LYS A 262 2.11 -19.87 -6.57
N PHE A 263 2.06 -18.67 -5.98
CA PHE A 263 1.78 -17.45 -6.74
C PHE A 263 2.92 -17.10 -7.71
N VAL A 264 4.17 -17.28 -7.29
CA VAL A 264 5.35 -17.07 -8.16
C VAL A 264 5.42 -18.14 -9.26
N ILE A 265 5.09 -19.40 -8.94
CA ILE A 265 5.01 -20.50 -9.93
C ILE A 265 3.91 -20.21 -10.97
N ASN A 266 2.74 -19.75 -10.53
CA ASN A 266 1.66 -19.35 -11.43
C ASN A 266 2.08 -18.17 -12.31
N SER A 267 2.80 -17.20 -11.74
CA SER A 267 3.38 -16.07 -12.48
C SER A 267 4.34 -16.53 -13.57
N ALA A 268 5.27 -17.42 -13.24
CA ALA A 268 6.25 -17.95 -14.18
C ALA A 268 5.55 -18.70 -15.32
N ASN A 269 4.56 -19.54 -15.00
CA ASN A 269 3.79 -20.27 -16.00
C ASN A 269 2.93 -19.35 -16.89
N LYS A 270 2.36 -18.25 -16.36
CA LYS A 270 1.70 -17.21 -17.19
C LYS A 270 2.71 -16.61 -18.19
N ALA A 271 3.88 -16.20 -17.72
CA ALA A 271 4.91 -15.65 -18.58
C ALA A 271 5.39 -16.64 -19.67
N ILE A 272 5.53 -17.93 -19.34
CA ILE A 272 5.85 -18.98 -20.34
C ILE A 272 4.74 -19.09 -21.39
N SER A 273 3.46 -19.05 -20.97
CA SER A 273 2.33 -19.09 -21.90
C SER A 273 2.26 -17.88 -22.84
N GLU A 274 2.85 -16.76 -22.42
CA GLU A 274 3.01 -15.53 -23.21
C GLU A 274 4.29 -15.52 -24.07
N GLY A 275 5.05 -16.63 -24.09
CA GLY A 275 6.22 -16.82 -24.94
C GLY A 275 7.57 -16.48 -24.30
N ASN A 276 7.62 -16.19 -23.00
CA ASN A 276 8.90 -15.92 -22.32
C ASN A 276 9.68 -17.22 -22.03
N ASP A 277 10.96 -17.25 -22.38
CA ASP A 277 11.86 -18.33 -21.96
C ASP A 277 12.44 -18.06 -20.56
N LEU A 278 12.10 -18.94 -19.62
CA LEU A 278 12.51 -18.85 -18.22
C LEU A 278 13.57 -19.91 -17.85
N SER A 279 14.06 -20.70 -18.81
CA SER A 279 15.04 -21.78 -18.57
C SER A 279 16.37 -21.29 -17.98
N LYS A 280 16.70 -20.01 -18.18
CA LYS A 280 17.89 -19.34 -17.61
C LYS A 280 17.86 -19.23 -16.08
N TYR A 281 16.69 -19.37 -15.45
CA TYR A 281 16.57 -19.24 -14.00
C TYR A 281 16.75 -20.61 -13.33
N SER A 282 17.96 -20.85 -12.82
CA SER A 282 18.34 -22.09 -12.13
C SER A 282 17.52 -22.38 -10.86
N TRP A 283 16.89 -21.36 -10.29
CA TRP A 283 16.02 -21.48 -9.12
C TRP A 283 14.59 -21.93 -9.46
N LEU A 284 14.24 -22.14 -10.73
CA LEU A 284 12.97 -22.72 -11.17
C LEU A 284 13.12 -24.23 -11.42
N GLU A 285 12.17 -25.01 -10.95
CA GLU A 285 12.08 -26.44 -11.24
C GLU A 285 11.05 -26.68 -12.36
N PHE A 286 11.48 -27.37 -13.42
CA PHE A 286 10.65 -27.65 -14.58
C PHE A 286 10.26 -29.13 -14.68
N LYS A 287 9.00 -29.37 -15.03
CA LYS A 287 8.50 -30.68 -15.48
C LYS A 287 7.60 -30.46 -16.69
N ASN A 288 7.88 -31.17 -17.80
CA ASN A 288 7.11 -31.05 -19.05
C ASN A 288 6.93 -29.59 -19.51
N LYS A 289 8.01 -28.80 -19.51
CA LYS A 289 8.03 -27.36 -19.88
C LYS A 289 7.15 -26.45 -19.00
N LYS A 290 6.67 -26.92 -17.86
CA LYS A 290 5.98 -26.11 -16.85
C LYS A 290 6.82 -25.99 -15.59
N VAL A 291 6.74 -24.84 -14.95
CA VAL A 291 7.33 -24.65 -13.62
C VAL A 291 6.45 -25.37 -12.60
N VAL A 292 7.05 -26.24 -11.81
CA VAL A 292 6.37 -27.01 -10.74
C VAL A 292 6.90 -26.71 -9.34
N GLY A 293 8.06 -26.06 -9.26
CA GLY A 293 8.73 -25.72 -8.01
C GLY A 293 9.66 -24.54 -8.19
N LEU A 294 10.14 -24.00 -7.07
CA LEU A 294 11.21 -23.01 -7.04
C LEU A 294 12.01 -23.08 -5.74
N ASP A 295 13.30 -22.75 -5.81
CA ASP A 295 14.12 -22.48 -4.64
C ASP A 295 13.87 -21.05 -4.14
N PHE A 296 13.15 -20.94 -3.02
CA PHE A 296 12.70 -19.66 -2.48
C PHE A 296 13.86 -18.79 -1.99
N LYS A 297 14.96 -19.39 -1.49
CA LYS A 297 16.11 -18.63 -0.98
C LYS A 297 16.89 -18.04 -2.14
N THR A 298 17.18 -18.84 -3.17
CA THR A 298 17.90 -18.41 -4.37
C THR A 298 17.07 -17.39 -5.16
N TYR A 299 15.77 -17.62 -5.32
CA TYR A 299 14.84 -16.63 -5.88
C TYR A 299 14.88 -15.29 -5.13
N SER A 300 14.80 -15.31 -3.80
CA SER A 300 14.81 -14.09 -2.98
C SER A 300 16.13 -13.33 -3.08
N LYS A 301 17.27 -14.04 -3.13
CA LYS A 301 18.61 -13.44 -3.23
C LYS A 301 18.90 -12.92 -4.64
N GLU A 302 18.72 -13.75 -5.65
CA GLU A 302 19.22 -13.49 -7.00
C GLU A 302 18.23 -12.74 -7.87
N TYR A 303 16.94 -13.08 -7.79
CA TYR A 303 15.92 -12.50 -8.68
C TYR A 303 15.26 -11.26 -8.10
N LEU A 304 14.84 -11.31 -6.83
CA LEU A 304 14.32 -10.13 -6.12
C LEU A 304 15.44 -9.19 -5.71
N SER A 305 16.48 -9.74 -5.06
CA SER A 305 17.47 -9.01 -4.29
C SER A 305 16.86 -8.26 -3.10
N ARG A 306 17.56 -8.26 -1.96
CA ARG A 306 17.18 -7.44 -0.80
C ARG A 306 17.27 -5.96 -1.16
N SER A 307 16.34 -5.13 -0.71
CA SER A 307 16.30 -3.68 -1.00
C SER A 307 16.30 -2.78 0.24
N LYS A 308 16.24 -3.37 1.45
CA LYS A 308 16.10 -2.63 2.71
C LYS A 308 17.06 -3.12 3.79
N SER A 309 17.31 -2.27 4.77
CA SER A 309 18.01 -2.59 6.02
C SER A 309 17.29 -3.66 6.86
N ALA A 310 17.88 -4.10 7.97
CA ALA A 310 17.23 -4.95 8.98
C ALA A 310 17.21 -4.21 10.32
N PRO A 311 16.04 -3.87 10.90
CA PRO A 311 14.70 -4.02 10.37
C PRO A 311 14.48 -3.17 9.09
N ALA A 312 13.50 -3.56 8.28
CA ALA A 312 13.20 -2.98 6.98
C ALA A 312 12.23 -1.78 7.04
N PHE A 313 11.44 -1.67 8.10
CA PHE A 313 10.38 -0.67 8.28
C PHE A 313 10.52 0.08 9.60
N ASP A 314 10.67 -0.63 10.72
CA ASP A 314 10.91 0.01 12.03
C ASP A 314 12.41 0.00 12.35
N ALA A 315 13.18 0.90 11.75
CA ALA A 315 14.64 0.91 11.89
C ALA A 315 15.06 1.14 13.35
N LEU A 316 16.12 0.46 13.79
CA LEU A 316 16.61 0.55 15.18
C LEU A 316 17.04 1.97 15.57
N ASP A 317 17.40 2.79 14.59
CA ASP A 317 17.85 4.18 14.75
C ASP A 317 16.78 5.21 14.37
N LEU A 318 15.53 4.78 14.15
CA LEU A 318 14.39 5.61 13.71
C LEU A 318 14.54 6.24 12.32
N SER A 319 15.50 5.80 11.50
CA SER A 319 15.80 6.43 10.19
C SER A 319 14.82 6.10 9.07
N ALA A 320 13.98 5.06 9.23
CA ALA A 320 13.10 4.61 8.17
C ALA A 320 11.92 5.58 7.93
N GLY A 321 11.39 5.55 6.70
CA GLY A 321 10.24 6.38 6.33
C GLY A 321 8.99 6.07 7.16
N GLU A 322 8.83 4.84 7.60
CA GLU A 322 7.72 4.38 8.42
C GLU A 322 7.86 4.83 9.88
N ASN A 323 9.08 4.96 10.43
CA ASN A 323 9.28 5.62 11.73
C ASN A 323 8.75 7.07 11.68
N ASN A 324 9.01 7.75 10.57
CA ASN A 324 8.52 9.11 10.34
C ASN A 324 6.99 9.17 10.16
N LEU A 325 6.37 8.15 9.58
CA LEU A 325 4.90 8.07 9.48
C LEU A 325 4.25 8.02 10.86
N PHE A 326 4.84 7.25 11.78
CA PHE A 326 4.31 7.01 13.12
C PHE A 326 4.77 8.02 14.17
N GLY A 327 5.41 9.11 13.75
CA GLY A 327 5.53 10.32 14.55
C GLY A 327 4.17 10.90 14.96
N ASP A 328 4.20 12.01 15.70
CA ASP A 328 3.00 12.77 16.07
C ASP A 328 3.19 14.27 15.78
N LEU A 329 2.29 15.10 16.30
CA LEU A 329 2.29 16.55 16.09
C LEU A 329 3.62 17.22 16.45
N THR A 330 4.35 16.65 17.40
CA THR A 330 5.56 17.21 18.02
C THR A 330 6.80 16.33 17.84
N VAL A 331 6.63 15.02 17.65
CA VAL A 331 7.74 14.05 17.56
C VAL A 331 7.82 13.52 16.13
N ASP A 332 8.92 13.78 15.44
CA ASP A 332 9.03 13.46 14.01
C ASP A 332 9.04 11.95 13.73
N ASN A 333 9.73 11.16 14.55
CA ASN A 333 9.95 9.74 14.33
C ASN A 333 9.69 8.93 15.61
N LYS A 334 8.94 7.84 15.49
CA LYS A 334 8.71 6.89 16.60
C LYS A 334 8.86 5.45 16.13
N HIS A 335 9.16 4.57 17.08
CA HIS A 335 9.00 3.14 16.85
C HIS A 335 7.53 2.77 16.84
N PHE A 336 7.18 1.70 16.15
CA PHE A 336 5.81 1.19 16.08
C PHE A 336 5.74 -0.33 16.31
N THR A 337 6.88 -0.95 16.59
CA THR A 337 7.01 -2.33 17.03
C THR A 337 7.74 -2.38 18.37
N LYS A 338 7.29 -3.30 19.24
CA LYS A 338 7.99 -3.57 20.51
C LYS A 338 9.43 -4.02 20.28
N PHE A 339 9.67 -4.80 19.23
CA PHE A 339 10.99 -5.34 18.93
C PHE A 339 12.02 -4.21 18.70
N SER A 340 11.75 -3.29 17.79
CA SER A 340 12.70 -2.23 17.47
C SER A 340 12.84 -1.22 18.60
N PHE A 341 11.75 -0.93 19.34
CA PHE A 341 11.84 -0.10 20.55
C PHE A 341 12.76 -0.69 21.63
N ASP A 342 12.63 -2.00 21.90
CA ASP A 342 13.47 -2.69 22.89
C ASP A 342 14.94 -2.85 22.43
N ASN A 343 15.18 -2.83 21.11
CA ASN A 343 16.51 -2.93 20.50
C ASN A 343 17.00 -1.59 19.91
N ASN A 344 16.40 -0.47 20.35
CA ASN A 344 16.68 0.86 19.82
C ASN A 344 18.16 1.22 20.00
N THR A 345 18.77 1.71 18.92
CA THR A 345 20.16 2.20 18.91
C THR A 345 20.24 3.72 18.85
N ALA A 346 19.13 4.43 18.60
CA ALA A 346 19.10 5.89 18.69
C ALA A 346 19.29 6.33 20.14
N LYS A 347 20.48 6.85 20.47
CA LYS A 347 20.78 7.37 21.82
C LYS A 347 20.00 8.66 22.10
N PHE A 348 19.92 9.50 21.08
CA PHE A 348 19.08 10.68 20.99
C PHE A 348 18.70 10.84 19.54
N PHE A 349 17.48 11.25 19.26
CA PHE A 349 17.11 11.69 17.92
C PHE A 349 16.75 13.16 17.94
N ILE A 350 16.98 13.80 16.80
CA ILE A 350 16.63 15.20 16.60
C ILE A 350 15.13 15.28 16.40
N THR A 351 14.45 15.90 17.35
CA THR A 351 13.13 16.46 17.10
C THR A 351 13.33 17.89 16.63
N GLU A 352 13.00 18.14 15.37
CA GLU A 352 13.09 19.46 14.78
C GLU A 352 11.83 20.24 15.14
N TYR A 353 11.97 21.18 16.07
CA TYR A 353 10.91 22.14 16.33
C TYR A 353 11.16 23.39 15.51
N PRO A 354 10.16 23.83 14.76
CA PRO A 354 10.18 25.11 14.11
C PRO A 354 9.81 26.18 15.12
N VAL A 355 10.53 27.29 15.06
CA VAL A 355 10.22 28.47 15.86
C VAL A 355 9.82 29.64 14.94
N GLU A 356 9.06 30.57 15.51
CA GLU A 356 8.60 31.78 14.83
C GLU A 356 9.80 32.54 14.24
N GLY A 357 9.76 32.85 12.93
CA GLY A 357 10.86 33.47 12.20
C GLY A 357 11.75 32.50 11.38
N GLY A 358 11.39 31.22 11.28
CA GLY A 358 12.04 30.26 10.37
C GLY A 358 13.33 29.62 10.90
N ALA A 359 13.71 29.91 12.14
CA ALA A 359 14.77 29.18 12.82
C ALA A 359 14.30 27.76 13.21
N ARG A 360 15.24 26.81 13.26
CA ARG A 360 15.01 25.43 13.69
C ARG A 360 15.69 25.22 15.04
N THR A 361 14.93 24.75 16.02
CA THR A 361 15.48 24.27 17.29
C THR A 361 15.51 22.76 17.30
N TYR A 362 16.62 22.23 17.79
CA TYR A 362 16.89 20.79 17.84
C TYR A 362 16.75 20.36 19.29
N GLU A 363 15.79 19.49 19.59
CA GLU A 363 15.73 18.82 20.89
C GLU A 363 16.20 17.38 20.72
N TYR A 364 17.05 16.95 21.64
CA TYR A 364 17.49 15.58 21.74
C TYR A 364 16.54 14.82 22.66
N THR A 365 15.59 14.11 22.06
CA THR A 365 14.59 13.33 22.80
C THR A 365 14.93 11.85 22.82
N LYS A 366 14.50 11.15 23.87
CA LYS A 366 14.57 9.67 23.95
C LYS A 366 13.57 9.06 22.99
N ALA A 367 13.94 7.92 22.38
CA ALA A 367 13.07 7.11 21.53
C ALA A 367 11.69 6.89 22.18
N GLN A 368 10.63 7.01 21.38
CA GLN A 368 9.25 6.83 21.83
C GLN A 368 8.55 5.75 20.99
N MET A 369 7.54 5.12 21.60
CA MET A 369 6.62 4.22 20.92
C MET A 369 5.41 5.01 20.42
N ALA A 370 4.96 4.73 19.20
CA ALA A 370 3.72 5.23 18.65
C ALA A 370 2.52 4.70 19.46
N ASP A 371 1.44 5.48 19.48
CA ASP A 371 0.19 5.04 20.10
C ASP A 371 -0.35 3.78 19.39
N ALA A 372 -0.72 2.77 20.18
CA ALA A 372 -1.16 1.48 19.66
C ALA A 372 -2.44 1.58 18.81
N ASP A 373 -3.34 2.52 19.11
CA ASP A 373 -4.53 2.78 18.31
C ASP A 373 -4.16 3.42 16.97
N ILE A 374 -3.13 4.27 16.90
CA ILE A 374 -2.61 4.80 15.63
C ILE A 374 -2.01 3.69 14.76
N VAL A 375 -1.19 2.80 15.35
CA VAL A 375 -0.66 1.62 14.64
C VAL A 375 -1.79 0.75 14.12
N LYS A 376 -2.81 0.50 14.96
CA LYS A 376 -4.01 -0.25 14.59
C LYS A 376 -4.78 0.38 13.44
N MET A 377 -4.97 1.71 13.45
CA MET A 377 -5.62 2.44 12.36
C MET A 377 -4.90 2.26 11.03
N MET A 378 -3.56 2.18 11.03
CA MET A 378 -2.80 2.06 9.79
C MET A 378 -2.68 0.64 9.23
N ASN A 379 -3.26 -0.37 9.88
CA ASN A 379 -3.19 -1.76 9.43
C ASN A 379 -4.56 -2.31 9.01
N PRO A 380 -4.79 -2.60 7.71
CA PRO A 380 -6.08 -3.14 7.22
C PRO A 380 -6.47 -4.47 7.87
N MET A 381 -5.50 -5.27 8.32
CA MET A 381 -5.75 -6.58 8.94
C MET A 381 -6.66 -6.50 10.16
N ASN A 382 -6.68 -5.37 10.86
CA ASN A 382 -7.55 -5.12 12.01
C ASN A 382 -9.04 -4.97 11.65
N PHE A 383 -9.35 -4.72 10.37
CA PHE A 383 -10.70 -4.36 9.92
C PHE A 383 -11.29 -5.34 8.91
N VAL A 384 -10.47 -6.18 8.25
CA VAL A 384 -10.90 -7.13 7.21
C VAL A 384 -12.10 -7.98 7.62
N LYS A 385 -12.15 -8.46 8.87
CA LYS A 385 -13.26 -9.31 9.35
C LYS A 385 -14.64 -8.65 9.17
N ASN A 386 -14.72 -7.32 9.33
CA ASN A 386 -15.98 -6.57 9.37
C ASN A 386 -16.15 -5.61 8.20
N THR A 387 -15.28 -5.66 7.18
CA THR A 387 -15.39 -4.78 6.01
C THR A 387 -16.68 -5.05 5.24
N SER A 388 -17.38 -3.98 4.80
CA SER A 388 -18.51 -4.07 3.87
C SER A 388 -18.06 -4.21 2.41
N THR A 389 -16.83 -3.83 2.07
CA THR A 389 -16.27 -3.90 0.72
C THR A 389 -16.15 -5.36 0.27
N GLN A 390 -16.78 -5.70 -0.86
CA GLN A 390 -16.87 -7.10 -1.33
C GLN A 390 -15.81 -7.49 -2.35
N ASN A 391 -15.40 -6.54 -3.21
CA ASN A 391 -14.58 -6.83 -4.37
C ASN A 391 -13.16 -6.27 -4.21
N TRP A 392 -12.17 -7.13 -4.38
CA TRP A 392 -10.77 -6.81 -4.14
C TRP A 392 -9.92 -7.32 -5.29
N ARG A 393 -9.11 -6.43 -5.87
CA ARG A 393 -8.07 -6.73 -6.84
C ARG A 393 -6.73 -6.31 -6.25
N ILE A 394 -5.86 -7.28 -6.04
CA ILE A 394 -4.53 -7.06 -5.46
C ILE A 394 -3.49 -7.56 -6.45
N ARG A 395 -2.44 -6.77 -6.65
CA ARG A 395 -1.26 -7.15 -7.42
C ARG A 395 -0.02 -6.88 -6.59
N HIS A 396 0.98 -7.75 -6.66
CA HIS A 396 2.30 -7.52 -6.08
C HIS A 396 3.32 -8.13 -7.03
N GLY A 397 4.17 -7.33 -7.67
CA GLY A 397 5.05 -7.83 -8.72
C GLY A 397 5.95 -8.96 -8.24
N ALA A 398 6.13 -10.03 -9.03
CA ALA A 398 7.01 -11.14 -8.68
C ALA A 398 8.51 -10.74 -8.72
N LYS A 399 8.83 -9.47 -9.01
CA LYS A 399 10.15 -8.85 -8.91
C LYS A 399 10.16 -7.61 -7.99
N ASP A 400 9.12 -7.44 -7.19
CA ASP A 400 9.02 -6.37 -6.21
C ASP A 400 9.63 -6.85 -4.88
N ALA A 401 10.58 -6.08 -4.34
CA ALA A 401 11.31 -6.39 -3.12
C ALA A 401 11.07 -5.36 -2.01
N ASP A 402 10.19 -4.37 -2.22
CA ASP A 402 9.93 -3.29 -1.26
C ASP A 402 9.24 -3.79 0.03
N THR A 403 8.61 -4.96 -0.04
CA THR A 403 8.17 -5.74 1.13
C THR A 403 8.17 -7.24 0.81
N SER A 404 8.02 -8.10 1.82
CA SER A 404 7.89 -9.54 1.58
C SER A 404 6.63 -9.85 0.77
N LEU A 405 6.74 -10.83 -0.14
CA LEU A 405 5.61 -11.41 -0.87
C LEU A 405 4.51 -11.95 0.07
N ALA A 406 4.88 -12.27 1.31
CA ALA A 406 3.96 -12.72 2.32
C ALA A 406 2.94 -11.65 2.73
N ILE A 407 3.26 -10.35 2.67
CA ILE A 407 2.36 -9.28 3.11
C ILE A 407 1.10 -9.24 2.26
N SER A 408 1.24 -9.15 0.93
CA SER A 408 0.09 -9.19 0.02
C SER A 408 -0.63 -10.54 0.05
N THR A 409 0.12 -11.64 0.25
CA THR A 409 -0.47 -12.98 0.38
C THR A 409 -1.36 -13.10 1.61
N ILE A 410 -0.92 -12.58 2.76
CA ILE A 410 -1.68 -12.56 4.02
C ILE A 410 -2.96 -11.75 3.84
N LEU A 411 -2.87 -10.54 3.29
CA LEU A 411 -4.04 -9.69 3.07
C LEU A 411 -5.07 -10.38 2.17
N ALA A 412 -4.64 -10.87 1.00
CA ALA A 412 -5.50 -11.55 0.04
C ALA A 412 -6.15 -12.82 0.64
N THR A 413 -5.40 -13.61 1.38
CA THR A 413 -5.89 -14.85 1.99
C THR A 413 -6.88 -14.56 3.12
N THR A 414 -6.61 -13.55 3.95
CA THR A 414 -7.50 -13.15 5.05
C THR A 414 -8.84 -12.66 4.49
N LEU A 415 -8.81 -11.85 3.43
CA LEU A 415 -10.01 -11.42 2.71
C LEU A 415 -10.83 -12.61 2.18
N ARG A 416 -10.18 -13.60 1.55
CA ARG A 416 -10.85 -14.84 1.09
C ARG A 416 -11.45 -15.64 2.23
N ASN A 417 -10.73 -15.77 3.35
CA ASN A 417 -11.21 -16.48 4.54
C ASN A 417 -12.45 -15.79 5.15
N HIS A 418 -12.56 -14.47 4.98
CA HIS A 418 -13.75 -13.67 5.31
C HIS A 418 -14.73 -13.48 4.13
N LYS A 419 -14.72 -14.42 3.18
CA LYS A 419 -15.69 -14.55 2.08
C LYS A 419 -15.77 -13.35 1.14
N LYS A 420 -14.68 -12.59 1.02
CA LYS A 420 -14.56 -11.52 0.02
C LYS A 420 -14.14 -12.08 -1.34
N ALA A 421 -14.59 -11.43 -2.40
CA ALA A 421 -14.16 -11.76 -3.76
C ALA A 421 -12.77 -11.13 -4.00
N VAL A 422 -11.74 -11.98 -4.13
CA VAL A 422 -10.35 -11.52 -4.24
C VAL A 422 -9.67 -12.06 -5.49
N ASP A 423 -9.42 -11.16 -6.43
CA ASP A 423 -8.54 -11.34 -7.58
C ASP A 423 -7.11 -10.95 -7.15
N PHE A 424 -6.27 -11.95 -6.88
CA PHE A 424 -4.88 -11.74 -6.45
C PHE A 424 -3.91 -12.47 -7.36
N ALA A 425 -2.90 -11.75 -7.83
CA ALA A 425 -1.81 -12.29 -8.63
C ALA A 425 -0.48 -11.60 -8.28
N MET A 426 0.62 -12.29 -8.58
CA MET A 426 1.95 -11.70 -8.56
C MET A 426 2.50 -11.64 -9.99
N PRO A 427 2.33 -10.55 -10.75
CA PRO A 427 2.72 -10.53 -12.16
C PRO A 427 4.23 -10.67 -12.39
N TRP A 428 4.62 -11.40 -13.43
CA TRP A 428 6.02 -11.78 -13.70
C TRP A 428 6.88 -10.59 -14.08
N ASP A 429 8.14 -10.55 -13.59
CA ASP A 429 9.13 -9.52 -13.89
C ASP A 429 8.68 -8.07 -13.62
N ILE A 430 7.58 -7.90 -12.87
CA ILE A 430 7.12 -6.59 -12.43
C ILE A 430 7.84 -6.22 -11.13
N VAL A 431 8.56 -5.10 -11.18
CA VAL A 431 9.20 -4.44 -10.03
C VAL A 431 8.20 -3.55 -9.27
N HIS A 432 8.67 -2.77 -8.30
CA HIS A 432 7.82 -1.88 -7.51
C HIS A 432 7.15 -0.77 -8.33
N ARG A 433 5.93 -1.04 -8.81
CA ARG A 433 5.07 -0.11 -9.56
C ARG A 433 3.62 -0.59 -9.57
N GLY A 434 2.71 0.26 -10.05
CA GLY A 434 1.30 -0.07 -10.29
C GLY A 434 0.85 0.43 -11.65
N ASP A 435 -0.46 0.32 -11.91
CA ASP A 435 -1.12 0.79 -13.13
C ASP A 435 -0.47 0.28 -14.44
N TYR A 436 0.22 -0.86 -14.39
CA TYR A 436 0.90 -1.45 -15.54
C TYR A 436 0.00 -2.38 -16.37
N ASP A 437 -1.17 -2.74 -15.84
CA ASP A 437 -2.15 -3.66 -16.42
C ASP A 437 -3.55 -3.04 -16.47
N LEU A 438 -3.64 -1.74 -16.84
CA LEU A 438 -4.88 -0.96 -16.85
C LEU A 438 -6.02 -1.62 -17.65
N GLU A 439 -5.70 -2.32 -18.74
CA GLU A 439 -6.70 -3.07 -19.49
C GLU A 439 -7.36 -4.15 -18.63
N GLU A 440 -6.58 -5.04 -18.01
CA GLU A 440 -7.08 -6.07 -17.07
C GLU A 440 -7.80 -5.45 -15.87
N LEU A 441 -7.31 -4.31 -15.35
CA LEU A 441 -7.96 -3.59 -14.25
C LEU A 441 -9.38 -3.13 -14.65
N PHE A 442 -9.50 -2.45 -15.78
CA PHE A 442 -10.79 -1.89 -16.19
C PHE A 442 -11.76 -2.94 -16.72
N GLU A 443 -11.28 -4.06 -17.25
CA GLU A 443 -12.11 -5.24 -17.53
C GLU A 443 -12.67 -5.86 -16.24
N TRP A 444 -11.84 -5.97 -15.19
CA TRP A 444 -12.29 -6.42 -13.88
C TRP A 444 -13.34 -5.46 -13.29
N MET A 445 -13.10 -4.14 -13.35
CA MET A 445 -14.06 -3.11 -12.91
C MET A 445 -15.38 -3.21 -13.67
N ASP A 446 -15.32 -3.41 -14.99
CA ASP A 446 -16.49 -3.60 -15.85
C ASP A 446 -17.30 -4.83 -15.44
N LYS A 447 -16.63 -5.93 -15.10
CA LYS A 447 -17.27 -7.19 -14.71
C LYS A 447 -17.98 -7.09 -13.37
N ILE A 448 -17.41 -6.37 -12.40
CA ILE A 448 -18.02 -6.26 -11.07
C ILE A 448 -19.11 -5.18 -11.01
N SER A 449 -19.06 -4.18 -11.90
CA SER A 449 -20.01 -3.05 -11.90
C SER A 449 -21.31 -3.34 -12.65
N THR A 450 -21.39 -4.44 -13.39
CA THR A 450 -22.59 -4.87 -14.15
C THR A 450 -23.23 -6.15 -13.62
N LYS A 451 -22.74 -6.68 -12.51
CA LYS A 451 -23.47 -7.66 -11.71
C LYS A 451 -24.48 -6.94 -10.83
#